data_AF-A0A7C0Z037-F1
#
_entry.id   AF-A0A7C0Z037-F1
#
_cell.length_a   1.000
_cell.length_b   1.000
_cell.length_c   1.000
_cell.angle_alpha   90.00
_cell.angle_beta   90.00
_cell.angle_gamma   90.00
#
_symmetry.space_group_name_H-M   'P 1'
#
loop_
_entity.id
_entity.type
_entity.pdbx_description
1 polymer ?
#
loop_
_entity_poly.entity_id
_entity_poly.type
_entity_poly.pdbx_seq_one_letter_code
_entity_poly.pdbx_strand_id
1 'polypeptide(L)'
;MKKLSELLKGIQIKNFYGRLDREVNSLVIDSREAGEGSVFFAIKGRRFNGHDFILDAYKKGCRVFIVEREISGLKDSTLIITDNSRMAFSIASSNFYNNPSGKLNVYGITGST
;
A
#
# COMPACT_ATOMS: atom_id res chain seq x y z
N MET A 1 -2.12 8.85 12.74
CA MET A 1 -2.97 7.80 12.15
C MET A 1 -3.87 8.48 11.12
N LYS A 2 -4.05 7.90 9.94
CA LYS A 2 -4.92 8.45 8.87
C LYS A 2 -6.00 7.45 8.52
N LYS A 3 -7.14 7.93 8.03
CA LYS A 3 -8.18 7.04 7.51
C LYS A 3 -7.78 6.48 6.16
N LEU A 4 -8.02 5.18 5.97
CA LEU A 4 -7.78 4.51 4.70
C LEU A 4 -8.52 5.20 3.53
N SER A 5 -9.75 5.66 3.76
CA SER A 5 -10.52 6.42 2.75
C SER A 5 -9.80 7.68 2.23
N GLU A 6 -8.97 8.33 3.05
CA GLU A 6 -8.19 9.50 2.62
C GLU A 6 -6.98 9.11 1.77
N LEU A 7 -6.37 7.95 2.06
CA LEU A 7 -5.24 7.43 1.31
C LEU A 7 -5.61 7.04 -0.11
N LEU A 8 -6.84 6.56 -0.27
CA LEU A 8 -7.38 6.10 -1.53
C LEU A 8 -7.80 7.24 -2.48
N LYS A 9 -7.77 8.50 -2.03
CA LYS A 9 -8.11 9.65 -2.88
C LYS A 9 -7.17 9.72 -4.08
N GLY A 10 -7.72 9.68 -5.29
CA GLY A 10 -6.97 9.73 -6.54
C GLY A 10 -6.39 8.39 -7.01
N ILE A 11 -6.59 7.31 -6.26
CA ILE A 11 -6.20 5.97 -6.70
C ILE A 11 -7.32 5.37 -7.54
N GLN A 12 -6.98 4.80 -8.70
CA GLN A 12 -7.93 4.04 -9.51
C GLN A 12 -8.18 2.68 -8.87
N ILE A 13 -9.35 2.54 -8.23
CA ILE A 13 -9.81 1.28 -7.63
C ILE A 13 -10.72 0.59 -8.64
N LYS A 14 -10.33 -0.62 -9.04
CA LYS A 14 -11.17 -1.52 -9.84
C LYS A 14 -12.25 -2.17 -9.01
N ASN A 15 -11.86 -2.67 -7.84
CA ASN A 15 -12.76 -3.37 -6.94
C ASN A 15 -12.19 -3.34 -5.52
N PHE A 16 -13.03 -3.53 -4.51
CA PHE A 16 -12.57 -3.68 -3.13
C PHE A 16 -13.48 -4.61 -2.34
N TYR A 17 -12.91 -5.23 -1.31
CA TYR A 17 -13.62 -6.09 -0.36
C TYR A 17 -13.28 -5.66 1.07
N GLY A 18 -14.23 -5.77 1.98
CA GLY A 18 -14.05 -5.41 3.38
C GLY A 18 -14.39 -3.96 3.70
N ARG A 19 -13.83 -3.43 4.79
CA ARG A 19 -14.18 -2.10 5.33
C ARG A 19 -13.12 -1.06 4.99
N LEU A 20 -13.55 0.09 4.45
CA LEU A 20 -12.67 1.22 4.14
C LEU A 20 -12.47 2.18 5.32
N ASP A 21 -13.24 2.03 6.39
CA ASP A 21 -13.08 2.81 7.63
C ASP A 21 -12.10 2.09 8.56
N ARG A 22 -10.82 2.12 8.18
CA ARG A 22 -9.70 1.59 8.96
C ARG A 22 -8.66 2.67 9.19
N GLU A 23 -8.06 2.63 10.37
CA GLU A 23 -6.92 3.48 10.70
C GLU A 23 -5.65 2.87 10.14
N VAL A 24 -4.84 3.72 9.52
CA VAL A 24 -3.56 3.37 8.91
C VAL A 24 -2.45 4.19 9.55
N ASN A 25 -1.38 3.49 9.90
CA ASN A 25 -0.21 4.01 10.61
C ASN A 25 1.05 3.97 9.75
N SER A 26 1.11 3.07 8.77
CA SER A 26 2.26 2.93 7.90
C SER A 26 1.88 2.35 6.54
N LEU A 27 2.68 2.66 5.53
CA LEU A 27 2.58 2.09 4.19
C LEU A 27 3.83 1.25 3.95
N VAL A 28 3.65 0.00 3.54
CA VAL A 28 4.76 -0.94 3.36
C VAL A 28 4.62 -1.72 2.05
N ILE A 29 5.76 -1.99 1.43
CA ILE A 29 5.88 -2.84 0.23
C ILE A 29 6.57 -4.17 0.54
N ASP A 30 7.15 -4.28 1.74
CA ASP A 30 7.87 -5.45 2.24
C ASP A 30 7.03 -6.15 3.31
N SER A 31 6.77 -7.45 3.14
CA SER A 31 5.95 -8.21 4.08
C SER A 31 6.62 -8.35 5.44
N ARG A 32 7.94 -8.14 5.53
CA ARG A 32 8.69 -8.15 6.79
C ARG A 32 8.29 -7.00 7.72
N GLU A 33 7.77 -5.91 7.17
CA GLU A 33 7.35 -4.72 7.91
C GLU A 33 5.82 -4.59 8.02
N ALA A 34 5.07 -5.54 7.43
CA ALA A 34 3.61 -5.50 7.36
C ALA A 34 2.93 -5.96 8.66
N GLY A 35 2.96 -5.08 9.67
CA GLY A 35 2.30 -5.29 10.97
C GLY A 35 0.89 -4.70 11.07
N GLU A 36 0.39 -4.61 12.31
CA GLU A 36 -0.90 -4.00 12.61
C GLU A 36 -0.94 -2.51 12.22
N GLY A 37 -2.07 -2.07 11.64
CA GLY A 37 -2.23 -0.70 11.14
C GLY A 37 -1.40 -0.38 9.89
N SER A 38 -0.66 -1.34 9.34
CA SER A 38 0.05 -1.16 8.07
C SER A 38 -0.85 -1.44 6.87
N VAL A 39 -0.60 -0.74 5.76
CA VAL A 39 -1.14 -1.07 4.44
C VAL A 39 -0.05 -1.72 3.62
N PHE A 40 -0.29 -2.96 3.18
CA PHE A 40 0.63 -3.69 2.33
C PHE A 40 0.29 -3.47 0.85
N PHE A 41 1.27 -3.00 0.08
CA PHE A 41 1.16 -2.80 -1.36
C PHE A 41 1.89 -3.93 -2.09
N ALA A 42 1.14 -4.81 -2.73
CA ALA A 42 1.67 -5.90 -3.51
C ALA A 42 2.20 -5.40 -4.86
N ILE A 43 3.43 -4.89 -4.86
CA ILE A 43 4.09 -4.40 -6.07
C ILE A 43 4.82 -5.56 -6.76
N LYS A 44 4.60 -5.71 -8.06
CA LYS A 44 5.38 -6.61 -8.91
C LYS A 44 6.75 -5.99 -9.22
N GLY A 45 7.81 -6.55 -8.64
CA GLY A 45 9.20 -6.19 -8.91
C GLY A 45 9.83 -7.05 -10.01
N ARG A 46 11.07 -6.73 -10.39
CA ARG A 46 11.85 -7.53 -11.35
C ARG A 46 12.28 -8.89 -10.81
N ARG A 47 12.61 -8.97 -9.51
CA ARG A 47 13.09 -10.21 -8.85
C ARG A 47 12.04 -10.90 -7.99
N PHE A 48 11.10 -10.14 -7.44
CA PHE A 48 10.10 -10.63 -6.50
C PHE A 48 8.74 -10.04 -6.83
N ASN A 49 7.69 -10.82 -6.60
CA ASN A 49 6.32 -10.40 -6.77
C ASN A 49 5.67 -10.26 -5.39
N GLY A 50 5.31 -9.04 -4.99
CA GLY A 50 4.75 -8.75 -3.67
C GLY A 50 3.46 -9.54 -3.37
N HIS A 51 2.73 -9.97 -4.40
CA HIS A 51 1.53 -10.77 -4.23
C HIS A 51 1.77 -12.13 -3.57
N ASP A 52 2.97 -12.68 -3.71
CA ASP A 52 3.33 -13.98 -3.11
C ASP A 52 3.52 -13.87 -1.59
N PHE A 53 3.69 -12.65 -1.06
CA PHE A 53 3.93 -12.39 0.36
C PHE A 53 2.71 -11.85 1.12
N ILE A 54 1.55 -11.79 0.47
CA ILE A 54 0.32 -11.27 1.08
C ILE A 54 -0.08 -12.10 2.31
N LEU A 55 0.06 -13.42 2.24
CA LEU A 55 -0.26 -14.30 3.36
C LEU A 55 0.68 -14.07 4.56
N ASP A 56 1.95 -13.79 4.29
CA ASP A 56 2.95 -13.49 5.33
C ASP A 56 2.64 -12.17 6.03
N ALA A 57 2.31 -11.13 5.27
CA ALA A 57 1.84 -9.85 5.78
C ALA A 57 0.53 -10.01 6.60
N TYR A 58 -0.41 -10.83 6.13
CA TYR A 58 -1.64 -11.13 6.86
C TYR A 58 -1.38 -11.81 8.21
N LYS A 59 -0.46 -12.78 8.25
CA LYS A 59 -0.07 -13.48 9.49
C LYS A 59 0.54 -12.54 10.52
N LYS A 60 1.21 -11.47 10.09
CA LYS A 60 1.83 -10.45 10.96
C LYS A 60 0.85 -9.40 11.49
N GLY A 61 -0.43 -9.49 11.12
CA GLY A 61 -1.45 -8.55 11.58
C GLY A 61 -1.75 -7.42 10.59
N CYS A 62 -1.14 -7.40 9.41
CA CYS A 62 -1.60 -6.50 8.35
C CYS A 62 -3.02 -6.91 7.91
N ARG A 63 -3.86 -5.89 7.73
CA ARG A 63 -5.28 -6.06 7.47
C ARG A 63 -5.77 -5.22 6.29
N VAL A 64 -4.89 -4.49 5.62
CA VAL A 64 -5.22 -3.71 4.43
C VAL A 64 -4.22 -4.03 3.33
N PHE A 65 -4.72 -4.46 2.18
CA PHE A 65 -3.91 -4.94 1.07
C PHE A 65 -4.33 -4.23 -0.21
N ILE A 66 -3.36 -3.66 -0.92
CA ILE A 66 -3.54 -3.10 -2.26
C ILE A 66 -2.82 -4.03 -3.25
N VAL A 67 -3.58 -4.55 -4.21
CA VAL A 67 -3.18 -5.63 -5.11
C VAL A 67 -3.63 -5.36 -6.54
N GLU A 68 -3.02 -6.02 -7.51
CA GLU A 68 -3.38 -5.92 -8.93
C GLU A 68 -4.34 -7.04 -9.39
N ARG A 69 -4.64 -8.00 -8.52
CA ARG A 69 -5.47 -9.18 -8.81
C ARG A 69 -6.27 -9.61 -7.59
N GLU A 70 -7.36 -10.34 -7.81
CA GLU A 70 -8.12 -10.95 -6.73
C GLU A 70 -7.27 -11.92 -5.90
N ILE A 71 -7.45 -11.87 -4.58
CA ILE A 71 -6.78 -12.73 -3.61
C ILE A 71 -7.84 -13.28 -2.67
N SER A 72 -7.91 -14.60 -2.56
CA SER A 72 -8.83 -15.29 -1.65
C SER A 72 -8.15 -15.65 -0.34
N GLY A 73 -8.94 -15.81 0.73
CA GLY A 73 -8.45 -16.35 2.01
C GLY A 73 -8.06 -15.31 3.07
N LEU A 74 -8.25 -14.01 2.80
CA LEU A 74 -7.96 -12.94 3.77
C LEU A 74 -9.22 -12.51 4.52
N LYS A 75 -9.71 -13.38 5.42
CA LYS A 75 -10.87 -13.08 6.27
C LYS A 75 -10.55 -11.88 7.16
N ASP A 76 -11.52 -10.98 7.34
CA ASP A 76 -11.40 -9.75 8.13
C ASP A 76 -10.34 -8.75 7.63
N SER A 77 -9.89 -8.88 6.39
CA SER A 77 -9.01 -7.90 5.74
C SER A 77 -9.79 -6.99 4.79
N THR A 78 -9.17 -5.87 4.44
CA THR A 78 -9.61 -5.01 3.36
C THR A 78 -8.70 -5.26 2.18
N LEU A 79 -9.27 -5.74 1.07
CA LEU A 79 -8.56 -5.99 -0.17
C LEU A 79 -8.97 -4.94 -1.18
N ILE A 80 -8.01 -4.25 -1.78
CA ILE A 80 -8.25 -3.19 -2.76
C ILE A 80 -7.52 -3.57 -4.03
N ILE A 81 -8.28 -3.70 -5.11
CA ILE A 81 -7.79 -4.11 -6.41
C ILE A 81 -7.63 -2.86 -7.27
N THR A 82 -6.45 -2.67 -7.83
CA THR A 82 -6.10 -1.56 -8.71
C THR A 82 -5.43 -2.08 -9.99
N ASP A 83 -5.34 -1.25 -11.02
CA ASP A 83 -4.55 -1.56 -12.21
C ASP A 83 -3.05 -1.56 -11.96
N ASN A 84 -2.59 -0.75 -11.01
CA ASN A 84 -1.16 -0.54 -10.79
C ASN A 84 -0.88 -0.25 -9.31
N SER A 85 -0.41 -1.27 -8.59
CA SER A 85 -0.05 -1.18 -7.17
C SER A 85 1.08 -0.17 -6.92
N ARG A 86 2.00 0.00 -7.88
CA ARG A 86 3.12 0.96 -7.75
C ARG A 86 2.60 2.40 -7.82
N MET A 87 1.70 2.69 -8.75
CA MET A 87 1.08 4.02 -8.85
C MET A 87 0.20 4.31 -7.64
N ALA A 88 -0.58 3.31 -7.20
CA ALA A 88 -1.37 3.40 -5.97
C ALA A 88 -0.48 3.71 -4.75
N PHE A 89 0.69 3.07 -4.63
CA PHE A 89 1.65 3.36 -3.56
C PHE A 89 2.19 4.79 -3.62
N SER A 90 2.55 5.30 -4.80
CA SER A 90 3.01 6.68 -4.97
C SER A 90 1.95 7.69 -4.51
N ILE A 91 0.70 7.51 -4.95
CA ILE A 91 -0.42 8.40 -4.60
C ILE A 91 -0.75 8.28 -3.10
N ALA A 92 -0.86 7.06 -2.58
CA ALA A 92 -1.12 6.81 -1.16
C ALA A 92 -0.02 7.40 -0.28
N SER A 93 1.25 7.33 -0.69
CA SER A 93 2.38 7.91 0.04
C SER A 93 2.28 9.43 0.09
N SER A 94 1.99 10.09 -1.03
CA SER A 94 1.73 11.54 -1.07
C SER A 94 0.58 11.93 -0.14
N ASN A 95 -0.52 11.15 -0.17
CA ASN A 95 -1.68 11.36 0.67
C ASN A 95 -1.39 11.07 2.16
N PHE A 96 -0.57 10.07 2.48
CA PHE A 96 -0.23 9.68 3.85
C PHE A 96 0.67 10.72 4.50
N TYR A 97 1.78 11.05 3.85
CA TYR A 97 2.78 11.98 4.36
C TYR A 97 2.42 13.47 4.14
N ASN A 98 1.23 13.76 3.60
CA ASN A 98 0.72 15.12 3.44
C ASN A 98 1.64 16.02 2.59
N ASN A 99 2.20 15.49 1.49
CA ASN A 99 3.22 16.18 0.68
C ASN A 99 4.45 16.66 1.49
N PRO A 100 5.37 15.77 1.92
CA PRO A 100 6.63 16.20 2.50
C PRO A 100 7.47 16.98 1.47
N SER A 101 7.32 16.73 0.17
CA SER A 101 7.94 17.51 -0.91
C SER A 101 7.46 18.97 -1.01
N GLY A 102 6.33 19.32 -0.38
CA GLY A 102 5.91 20.71 -0.22
C GLY A 102 6.53 21.42 1.00
N LYS A 103 7.20 20.68 1.90
CA LYS A 103 7.80 21.20 3.14
C LYS A 103 9.27 20.81 3.37
N LEU A 104 9.87 20.02 2.48
CA LEU A 104 11.27 19.62 2.52
C LEU A 104 11.91 19.91 1.17
N ASN A 105 13.03 20.63 1.18
CA ASN A 105 13.89 20.80 0.02
C ASN A 105 14.49 19.44 -0.35
N VAL A 106 13.86 18.74 -1.30
CA VAL A 106 14.37 17.47 -1.83
C VAL A 106 15.46 17.79 -2.86
N TYR A 107 16.72 17.58 -2.50
CA TYR A 107 17.84 17.58 -3.45
C TYR A 107 18.08 16.13 -3.91
N GLY A 108 17.57 15.79 -5.09
CA GLY A 108 17.87 14.51 -5.75
C GLY A 108 19.13 14.64 -6.61
N ILE A 109 20.25 14.06 -6.16
CA ILE A 109 21.45 13.92 -7.00
C ILE A 109 21.34 12.59 -7.73
N THR A 110 21.15 12.62 -9.05
CA THR A 110 21.27 11.42 -9.89
C THR A 110 22.58 11.48 -10.63
N GLY A 111 23.51 10.58 -10.30
CA GLY A 111 24.74 10.37 -11.05
C GLY A 111 24.64 9.10 -11.87
N SER A 112 24.75 9.22 -13.20
CA SER A 112 25.27 8.14 -14.03
C SER A 112 26.73 8.51 -14.27
N THR A 113 27.67 7.75 -13.72
CA THR A 113 29.09 7.86 -14.13
C THR A 113 29.25 7.35 -15.55
#